data_AF-A0AAU3ZY32-F1
#
_entry.id   AF-A0AAU3ZY32-F1
#
_cell.length_a   1.000
_cell.length_b   1.000
_cell.length_c   1.000
_cell.angle_alpha   90.00
_cell.angle_beta   90.00
_cell.angle_gamma   90.00
#
_symmetry.space_group_name_H-M   'P 1'
#
loop_
_entity.id
_entity.type
_entity.pdbx_description
1 polymer ?
#
loop_
_entity_poly.entity_id
_entity_poly.type
_entity_poly.pdbx_seq_one_letter_code
_entity_poly.pdbx_strand_id
1 'polypeptide(L)'
;MPALPLSLAAMCDLACETSLLPRVRMAIAVIAQEVFREDPATPGYPLRWNVARTALSPSTDQAAQMAPGLIVAPALLAAAASAGSSAPAAMAGAITDEQILDAIRQGWNAVAGVSPSAASGDQPQDGT
;
A
#
# COMPACT_ATOMS: atom_id res chain seq x y z
N MET A 1 8.09 -14.11 -20.14
CA MET A 1 7.74 -13.08 -19.15
C MET A 1 6.24 -12.88 -19.21
N PRO A 2 5.50 -12.89 -18.08
CA PRO A 2 4.08 -12.56 -18.11
C PRO A 2 3.89 -11.15 -18.68
N ALA A 3 2.89 -10.98 -19.54
CA ALA A 3 2.56 -9.66 -20.07
C ALA A 3 2.03 -8.79 -18.93
N LEU A 4 2.52 -7.55 -18.83
CA LEU A 4 1.97 -6.59 -17.88
C LEU A 4 0.54 -6.23 -18.30
N PRO A 5 -0.43 -6.18 -17.37
CA PRO A 5 -1.81 -5.86 -17.69
C PRO A 5 -2.01 -4.40 -18.12
N LEU A 6 -1.06 -3.52 -17.79
CA LEU A 6 -0.99 -2.12 -18.21
C LEU A 6 0.39 -1.80 -18.78
N SER A 7 0.47 -0.82 -19.68
CA SER A 7 1.76 -0.31 -20.17
C SER A 7 2.47 0.51 -19.08
N LEU A 8 3.79 0.64 -19.17
CA LEU A 8 4.57 1.50 -18.26
C LEU A 8 4.13 2.97 -18.33
N ALA A 9 3.73 3.45 -19.50
CA ALA A 9 3.18 4.80 -19.67
C ALA A 9 1.87 4.96 -18.89
N ALA A 10 0.93 4.02 -19.03
CA ALA A 10 -0.34 4.06 -18.29
C ALA A 10 -0.14 3.99 -16.77
N MET A 11 0.80 3.16 -16.30
CA MET A 11 1.16 3.11 -14.87
C MET A 11 1.77 4.43 -14.38
N CYS A 12 2.62 5.07 -15.18
CA CYS A 12 3.22 6.36 -14.86
C CYS A 12 2.17 7.47 -14.76
N ASP A 13 1.26 7.55 -15.74
CA ASP A 13 0.19 8.54 -15.74
C ASP A 13 -0.75 8.33 -14.55
N LEU A 14 -1.07 7.07 -14.21
CA LEU A 14 -1.87 6.72 -13.04
C LEU A 14 -1.16 7.09 -11.73
N ALA A 15 0.16 6.90 -11.63
CA ALA A 15 0.92 7.28 -10.44
C ALA A 15 0.95 8.80 -10.20
N CYS A 16 0.80 9.59 -11.27
CA CYS A 16 0.72 11.05 -11.22
C CYS A 16 -0.74 11.56 -11.11
N GLU A 17 -1.73 10.67 -11.08
CA GLU A 17 -3.14 11.04 -11.17
C GLU A 17 -3.61 11.82 -9.94
N THR A 18 -4.11 13.03 -10.18
CA THR A 18 -4.47 14.02 -9.15
C THR A 18 -5.57 13.56 -8.20
N SER A 19 -6.47 12.69 -8.65
CA SER A 19 -7.53 12.12 -7.83
C SER A 19 -7.05 10.98 -6.92
N LEU A 20 -5.92 10.33 -7.25
CA LEU A 20 -5.38 9.21 -6.49
C LEU A 20 -4.45 9.65 -5.35
N LEU A 21 -3.57 10.62 -5.60
CA LEU A 21 -2.56 11.06 -4.62
C LEU A 21 -3.15 11.52 -3.27
N PRO A 22 -4.25 12.29 -3.21
CA PRO A 22 -4.87 12.65 -1.93
C PRO A 22 -5.39 11.45 -1.15
N ARG A 23 -5.89 10.41 -1.84
CA ARG A 23 -6.37 9.17 -1.23
C ARG A 23 -5.21 8.38 -0.64
N VAL A 24 -4.12 8.24 -1.39
CA VAL A 24 -2.86 7.63 -0.90
C VAL A 24 -2.35 8.38 0.34
N ARG A 25 -2.30 9.72 0.27
CA ARG A 25 -1.89 10.55 1.41
C ARG A 25 -2.74 10.30 2.65
N MET A 26 -4.07 10.22 2.49
CA MET A 26 -4.97 9.93 3.60
C MET A 26 -4.74 8.52 4.15
N ALA A 27 -4.59 7.53 3.28
CA ALA A 27 -4.36 6.15 3.67
C ALA A 27 -3.05 5.96 4.45
N ILE A 28 -1.98 6.70 4.12
CA ILE A 28 -0.74 6.73 4.91
C ILE A 28 -1.03 7.18 6.35
N ALA A 29 -1.78 8.26 6.52
CA ALA A 29 -2.14 8.77 7.84
C ALA A 29 -3.02 7.78 8.62
N VAL A 30 -3.96 7.10 7.94
CA VAL A 30 -4.82 6.07 8.54
C VAL A 30 -3.97 4.90 9.06
N ILE A 31 -3.07 4.35 8.25
CA ILE A 31 -2.20 3.24 8.66
C ILE A 31 -1.26 3.67 9.81
N ALA A 32 -0.74 4.90 9.78
CA ALA A 32 0.04 5.43 10.91
C ALA A 32 -0.79 5.47 12.21
N GLN A 33 -2.07 5.87 12.14
CA GLN A 33 -2.98 5.85 13.28
C GLN A 33 -3.32 4.45 13.77
N GLU A 34 -3.45 3.46 12.89
CA GLU A 34 -3.61 2.06 13.26
C GLU A 34 -2.42 1.58 14.10
N VAL A 35 -1.19 1.87 13.67
CA VAL A 35 0.03 1.49 14.40
C VAL A 35 0.10 2.09 15.81
N PHE A 36 -0.40 3.32 16.02
CA PHE A 36 -0.43 3.90 17.37
C PHE A 36 -1.37 3.18 18.33
N ARG A 37 -2.30 2.37 17.80
CA ARG A 37 -3.27 1.58 18.57
C ARG A 37 -2.93 0.10 18.60
N GLU A 38 -1.88 -0.33 17.89
CA GLU A 38 -1.41 -1.72 17.91
C GLU A 38 -0.82 -2.09 19.28
N ASP A 39 -0.96 -3.36 19.65
CA ASP A 39 -0.28 -3.93 20.82
C ASP A 39 1.24 -3.82 20.64
N PRO A 40 1.99 -3.26 21.60
CA PRO A 40 3.45 -3.23 21.57
C PRO A 40 4.14 -4.60 21.41
N ALA A 41 3.43 -5.69 21.72
CA ALA A 41 3.90 -7.06 21.48
C ALA A 41 3.84 -7.49 20.00
N THR A 42 3.24 -6.69 19.11
CA THR A 42 3.14 -6.97 17.68
C THR A 42 4.54 -7.10 17.05
N PRO A 43 4.80 -8.11 16.20
CA PRO A 43 6.08 -8.25 15.52
C PRO A 43 6.52 -6.98 14.80
N GLY A 44 7.76 -6.56 15.04
CA GLY A 44 8.34 -5.36 14.42
C GLY A 44 7.79 -4.03 14.96
N TYR A 45 6.98 -4.03 16.02
CA TYR A 45 6.33 -2.82 16.56
C TYR A 45 7.27 -1.63 16.78
N PRO A 46 8.48 -1.77 17.38
CA PRO A 46 9.37 -0.62 17.57
C PRO A 46 9.72 0.11 16.26
N LEU A 47 9.92 -0.63 15.15
CA LEU A 47 10.18 -0.04 13.84
C LEU A 47 8.91 0.54 13.23
N ARG A 48 7.77 -0.19 13.28
CA ARG A 48 6.47 0.28 12.79
C ARG A 48 6.10 1.62 13.42
N TRP A 49 6.23 1.72 14.74
CA TRP A 49 5.94 2.93 15.52
C TRP A 49 6.81 4.11 15.12
N ASN A 50 8.13 3.89 14.95
CA ASN A 50 9.05 4.93 14.52
C ASN A 50 8.71 5.46 13.12
N VAL A 51 8.34 4.58 12.19
CA VAL A 51 7.85 5.00 10.86
C VAL A 51 6.54 5.78 11.00
N ALA A 52 5.58 5.30 11.82
CA ALA A 52 4.28 5.96 12.01
C ALA A 52 4.40 7.39 12.54
N ARG A 53 5.34 7.62 13.45
CA ARG A 53 5.65 8.98 13.95
C ARG A 53 6.02 9.96 12.84
N THR A 54 6.68 9.50 11.78
CA THR A 54 7.08 10.35 10.66
C THR A 54 5.96 10.56 9.65
N ALA A 55 4.89 9.79 9.73
CA ALA A 55 3.82 9.68 8.73
C ALA A 55 2.46 10.22 9.20
N LEU A 56 2.39 10.88 10.37
CA LEU A 56 1.17 11.50 10.92
C LEU A 56 0.66 12.69 10.09
N SER A 57 1.57 13.38 9.42
CA SER A 57 1.28 14.54 8.57
C SER A 57 1.91 14.33 7.19
N PRO A 58 1.42 13.33 6.41
CA PRO A 58 2.07 12.96 5.16
C PRO A 58 1.91 14.09 4.14
N SER A 59 3.01 14.43 3.48
CA SER A 59 3.03 15.46 2.44
C SER A 59 2.52 14.92 1.10
N THR A 60 2.17 15.83 0.19
CA THR A 60 1.85 15.45 -1.20
C THR A 60 3.04 14.76 -1.88
N ASP A 61 4.26 15.24 -1.62
CA ASP A 61 5.49 14.65 -2.18
C ASP A 61 5.71 13.23 -1.69
N GLN A 62 5.44 12.95 -0.41
CA GLN A 62 5.54 11.61 0.14
C GLN A 62 4.55 10.65 -0.52
N ALA A 63 3.31 11.09 -0.73
CA ALA A 63 2.31 10.29 -1.45
C ALA A 63 2.74 10.02 -2.90
N ALA A 64 3.27 11.03 -3.60
CA ALA A 64 3.79 10.89 -4.96
C ALA A 64 4.98 9.93 -5.05
N GLN A 65 5.88 9.95 -4.08
CA GLN A 65 7.01 9.01 -4.01
C GLN A 65 6.57 7.56 -3.77
N MET A 66 5.47 7.36 -3.03
CA MET A 66 4.93 6.02 -2.76
C MET A 66 4.06 5.47 -3.90
N ALA A 67 3.42 6.35 -4.68
CA ALA A 67 2.45 5.97 -5.70
C ALA A 67 2.97 4.90 -6.70
N PRO A 68 4.19 4.99 -7.27
CA PRO A 68 4.68 3.96 -8.19
C PRO A 68 4.73 2.57 -7.57
N GLY A 69 5.17 2.46 -6.31
CA GLY A 69 5.21 1.19 -5.58
C GLY A 69 3.83 0.61 -5.30
N LEU A 70 2.84 1.48 -5.05
CA LEU A 70 1.45 1.07 -4.86
C LEU A 70 0.81 0.61 -6.18
N ILE A 71 1.02 1.33 -7.29
CA ILE A 71 0.44 0.98 -8.58
C ILE A 71 0.90 -0.39 -9.09
N VAL A 72 2.15 -0.78 -8.81
CA VAL A 72 2.65 -2.10 -9.19
C VAL A 72 2.18 -3.22 -8.26
N ALA A 73 1.49 -2.90 -7.14
CA ALA A 73 0.91 -3.91 -6.28
C ALA A 73 -0.18 -4.68 -7.07
N PRO A 74 -0.17 -6.03 -7.05
CA PRO A 74 -1.03 -6.83 -7.93
C PRO A 74 -2.52 -6.47 -7.87
N ALA A 75 -3.04 -6.15 -6.68
CA ALA A 75 -4.44 -5.78 -6.49
C ALA A 75 -4.80 -4.44 -7.17
N LEU A 76 -3.96 -3.41 -7.01
CA LEU A 76 -4.19 -2.10 -7.61
C LEU A 76 -4.00 -2.16 -9.12
N LEU A 77 -2.99 -2.90 -9.57
CA LEU A 77 -2.71 -3.08 -10.99
C LEU A 77 -3.87 -3.79 -11.71
N ALA A 78 -4.43 -4.82 -11.09
CA ALA A 78 -5.60 -5.53 -11.61
C ALA A 78 -6.87 -4.65 -11.59
N ALA A 79 -7.08 -3.87 -10.52
CA ALA A 79 -8.20 -2.95 -10.42
C ALA A 79 -8.13 -1.86 -11.50
N ALA A 80 -6.97 -1.23 -11.67
CA ALA A 80 -6.75 -0.24 -12.72
C ALA A 80 -6.97 -0.83 -14.12
N ALA A 81 -6.47 -2.05 -14.39
CA ALA A 81 -6.69 -2.73 -15.67
C ALA A 81 -8.17 -3.07 -15.93
N SER A 82 -8.95 -3.30 -14.87
CA SER A 82 -10.39 -3.60 -14.98
C SER A 82 -11.26 -2.40 -15.37
N ALA A 83 -10.70 -1.17 -15.34
CA ALA A 83 -11.43 0.04 -15.71
C ALA A 83 -11.88 0.06 -17.19
N GLY A 84 -11.30 -0.78 -18.05
CA GLY A 84 -11.64 -0.85 -19.48
C GLY A 84 -11.30 0.42 -20.26
N SER A 85 -10.50 1.32 -19.66
CA SER A 85 -10.09 2.61 -20.20
C SER A 85 -8.64 2.88 -19.84
N SER A 86 -7.89 3.52 -20.74
CA SER A 86 -6.53 3.99 -20.46
C SER A 86 -6.50 5.39 -19.85
N ALA A 87 -7.66 6.00 -19.57
CA ALA A 87 -7.73 7.31 -18.93
C ALA A 87 -7.32 7.18 -17.44
N PRO A 88 -6.31 7.94 -16.96
CA PRO A 88 -5.80 7.82 -15.59
C PRO A 88 -6.88 8.00 -14.51
N ALA A 89 -7.77 8.97 -14.67
CA ALA A 89 -8.90 9.19 -13.76
C ALA A 89 -9.85 7.98 -13.69
N ALA A 90 -10.09 7.28 -14.80
CA ALA A 90 -10.95 6.09 -14.81
C ALA A 90 -10.26 4.90 -14.11
N MET A 91 -8.96 4.72 -14.36
CA MET A 91 -8.15 3.71 -13.67
C MET A 91 -8.07 3.96 -12.16
N ALA A 92 -7.87 5.23 -11.75
CA ALA A 92 -7.89 5.64 -10.35
C ALA A 92 -9.25 5.42 -9.69
N GLY A 93 -10.35 5.67 -10.42
CA GLY A 93 -11.72 5.41 -9.96
C GLY A 93 -12.04 3.93 -9.76
N ALA A 94 -11.33 3.03 -10.45
CA ALA A 94 -11.49 1.58 -10.27
C ALA A 94 -10.75 1.02 -9.05
N ILE A 95 -9.75 1.74 -8.53
CA ILE A 95 -9.03 1.39 -7.31
C ILE A 95 -9.89 1.78 -6.10
N THR A 96 -10.14 0.84 -5.19
CA THR A 96 -10.88 1.07 -3.94
C THR A 96 -9.97 1.59 -2.81
N ASP A 97 -10.55 2.23 -1.80
CA ASP A 97 -9.77 2.73 -0.66
C ASP A 97 -9.20 1.58 0.18
N GLU A 98 -9.94 0.47 0.31
CA GLU A 98 -9.50 -0.74 1.00
C GLU A 98 -8.25 -1.33 0.35
N GLN A 99 -8.21 -1.39 -0.99
CA GLN A 99 -7.03 -1.84 -1.71
C GLN A 99 -5.81 -0.95 -1.44
N ILE A 100 -6.00 0.37 -1.36
CA ILE A 100 -4.91 1.32 -1.04
C ILE A 100 -4.41 1.07 0.39
N LEU A 101 -5.32 0.95 1.35
CA LEU A 101 -4.97 0.67 2.75
C LEU A 101 -4.19 -0.63 2.90
N ASP A 102 -4.67 -1.71 2.27
CA ASP A 102 -4.01 -3.02 2.32
C ASP A 102 -2.63 -3.00 1.68
N ALA A 103 -2.47 -2.33 0.54
CA ALA A 103 -1.18 -2.19 -0.13
C ALA A 103 -0.18 -1.40 0.74
N ILE A 104 -0.61 -0.32 1.38
CA ILE A 104 0.23 0.45 2.30
C ILE A 104 0.58 -0.39 3.54
N ARG A 105 -0.37 -1.11 4.12
CA ARG A 105 -0.15 -1.98 5.29
C ARG A 105 0.88 -3.07 4.99
N GLN A 106 0.80 -3.68 3.80
CA GLN A 106 1.78 -4.66 3.34
C GLN A 106 3.18 -4.04 3.18
N GLY A 107 3.29 -2.87 2.56
CA GLY A 107 4.56 -2.14 2.43
C GLY A 107 5.16 -1.80 3.79
N TRP A 108 4.32 -1.40 4.76
CA TRP A 108 4.74 -1.08 6.12
C TRP A 108 5.35 -2.29 6.84
N ASN A 109 4.71 -3.45 6.74
CA ASN A 109 5.20 -4.70 7.30
C ASN A 109 6.61 -5.01 6.77
N ALA A 110 6.81 -4.87 5.47
CA ALA A 110 8.11 -5.11 4.84
C ALA A 110 9.19 -4.15 5.35
N VAL A 111 8.90 -2.84 5.46
CA VAL A 111 9.84 -1.84 5.99
C VAL A 111 10.17 -2.10 7.47
N ALA A 112 9.22 -2.62 8.24
CA ALA A 112 9.42 -3.00 9.63
C ALA A 112 10.12 -4.37 9.82
N GLY A 113 10.56 -5.02 8.73
CA GLY A 113 11.21 -6.33 8.79
C GLY A 113 10.26 -7.48 9.15
N VAL A 114 8.95 -7.27 9.06
CA VAL A 114 7.94 -8.30 9.29
C VAL A 114 7.77 -9.09 8.00
N SER A 115 8.23 -10.34 8.02
CA SER A 115 8.05 -11.26 6.88
C SER A 115 6.57 -11.59 6.66
N PRO A 116 6.11 -11.79 5.41
CA PRO A 116 4.71 -12.13 5.11
C PRO A 116 4.19 -13.35 5.90
N SER A 117 5.06 -14.34 6.16
CA SER A 117 4.72 -15.55 6.92
C SER A 117 4.49 -15.29 8.42
N ALA A 118 5.14 -14.25 8.99
CA ALA A 118 4.99 -13.91 10.41
C ALA A 118 3.66 -13.19 10.70
N ALA A 119 3.02 -12.60 9.69
CA ALA A 119 1.74 -11.89 9.83
C ALA A 119 0.53 -12.83 9.92
N SER A 120 0.68 -14.11 9.55
CA SER A 120 -0.43 -15.08 9.52
C SER A 120 -0.59 -15.89 10.80
N GLY A 121 0.28 -15.71 11.81
CA GLY A 121 0.20 -16.47 13.06
C GLY A 121 0.34 -17.97 12.83
N ASP A 122 1.56 -18.42 12.52
CA ASP A 122 1.84 -19.85 12.43
C ASP A 122 1.70 -20.46 13.84
N GLN A 123 0.62 -21.22 14.05
CA GLN A 123 0.51 -22.10 15.20
C GLN A 123 1.60 -23.16 15.08
N PRO A 124 2.41 -23.42 16.14
CA PRO A 124 3.34 -24.53 16.08
C PRO A 124 2.55 -25.85 16.03
N GLN A 125 2.48 -26.44 14.84
CA GLN A 125 2.29 -27.89 14.69
C GLN A 125 3.66 -28.54 14.93
N ASP A 126 3.97 -28.84 16.19
CA ASP A 126 4.95 -29.87 16.51
C ASP A 126 4.22 -31.01 17.22
N GLY A 127 3.83 -31.99 16.40
CA GLY A 127 3.64 -33.35 16.85
C GLY A 127 4.83 -34.17 16.34
N THR A 128 5.64 -34.69 17.25
CA THR A 128 6.12 -36.09 17.33
C THR A 128 6.82 -36.28 18.66
#